data_AF-Q38C93-F1
#
_entry.id   AF-Q38C93-F1
#
_cell.length_a   1.000
_cell.length_b   1.000
_cell.length_c   1.000
_cell.angle_alpha   90.00
_cell.angle_beta   90.00
_cell.angle_gamma   90.00
#
_symmetry.space_group_name_H-M   'P 1'
#
loop_
_entity.id
_entity.type
_entity.pdbx_description
1 polymer ?
#
loop_
_entity_poly.entity_id
_entity_poly.type
_entity_poly.pdbx_seq_one_letter_code
_entity_poly.pdbx_strand_id
1 'polypeptide(L)'
;MEPACKYDFATSVLFTEAELHTRMRGVAQRIADDYSNCNLKPLENPLVVVSVLRGSFVFTADMVRILGDFGVPTRVEFLRASSYGHDTKSCGRVDVKADGLCDIRGKHVLVLEDILDTALTLREVVDSLKKSEPASIKTLVAIDKPGGRKIPFTAEYVVADVPNVFVVGYGLDYDQSYREVRDVVILKPSVYETWGKELERRKAAVKAKL
;
A
#
# COMPACT_ATOMS: atom_id res chain seq x y z
N MET A 1 18.73 2.23 -29.57
CA MET A 1 19.54 1.96 -28.38
C MET A 1 18.60 1.97 -27.21
N GLU A 2 18.40 0.85 -26.53
CA GLU A 2 17.59 0.82 -25.31
C GLU A 2 18.46 1.34 -24.16
N PRO A 3 18.09 2.48 -23.53
CA PRO A 3 18.92 3.07 -22.49
C PRO A 3 19.00 2.11 -21.30
N ALA A 4 20.16 2.08 -20.65
CA ALA A 4 20.30 1.34 -19.41
C ALA A 4 19.30 1.85 -18.36
N CYS A 5 18.75 0.94 -17.55
CA CYS A 5 17.89 1.31 -16.43
C CYS A 5 18.63 2.28 -15.49
N LYS A 6 17.91 3.29 -14.97
CA LYS A 6 18.42 4.31 -14.05
C LYS A 6 19.05 3.72 -12.78
N TYR A 7 18.59 2.54 -12.34
CA TYR A 7 19.03 1.87 -11.12
C TYR A 7 19.74 0.56 -11.46
N ASP A 8 20.93 0.36 -10.89
CA ASP A 8 21.75 -0.83 -11.10
C ASP A 8 21.12 -2.11 -10.53
N PHE A 9 20.29 -2.00 -9.50
CA PHE A 9 19.52 -3.11 -8.90
C PHE A 9 18.17 -3.40 -9.59
N ALA A 10 17.74 -2.59 -10.57
CA ALA A 10 16.43 -2.73 -11.21
C ALA A 10 16.53 -3.10 -12.70
N THR A 11 15.60 -3.92 -13.20
CA THR A 11 15.54 -4.22 -14.65
C THR A 11 14.90 -3.07 -15.42
N SER A 12 13.87 -2.46 -14.85
CA SER A 12 13.03 -1.48 -15.52
C SER A 12 12.36 -0.56 -14.50
N VAL A 13 12.20 0.71 -14.86
CA VAL A 13 11.33 1.65 -14.15
C VAL A 13 9.92 1.50 -14.74
N LEU A 14 8.93 1.24 -13.89
CA LEU A 14 7.53 1.11 -14.31
C LEU A 14 6.78 2.44 -14.22
N PHE A 15 6.98 3.15 -13.11
CA PHE A 15 6.41 4.48 -12.92
C PHE A 15 7.43 5.36 -12.25
N THR A 16 7.70 6.51 -12.86
CA THR A 16 8.47 7.57 -12.21
C THR A 16 7.66 8.26 -11.13
N GLU A 17 8.33 8.91 -10.18
CA GLU A 17 7.69 9.78 -9.18
C GLU A 17 6.70 10.77 -9.82
N ALA A 18 7.09 11.40 -10.92
CA ALA A 18 6.27 12.38 -11.63
C ALA A 18 4.98 11.77 -12.23
N GLU A 19 5.08 10.54 -12.77
CA GLU A 19 3.91 9.80 -13.28
C GLU A 19 2.98 9.40 -12.15
N LEU A 20 3.51 8.90 -11.03
CA LEU A 20 2.75 8.57 -9.83
C LEU A 20 2.00 9.79 -9.31
N HIS A 21 2.68 10.92 -9.12
CA HIS A 21 2.03 12.16 -8.66
C HIS A 21 0.97 12.67 -9.63
N THR A 22 1.19 12.52 -10.95
CA THR A 22 0.18 12.90 -11.96
C THR A 22 -1.06 12.03 -11.86
N ARG A 23 -0.89 10.71 -11.73
CA ARG A 23 -2.00 9.76 -11.54
C ARG A 23 -2.72 10.00 -10.21
N MET A 24 -1.98 10.25 -9.13
CA MET A 24 -2.53 10.56 -7.81
C MET A 24 -3.39 11.82 -7.82
N ARG A 25 -3.01 12.87 -8.57
CA ARG A 25 -3.87 14.06 -8.76
C ARG A 25 -5.18 13.72 -9.45
N GLY A 26 -5.16 12.89 -10.51
CA GLY A 26 -6.38 12.44 -11.17
C GLY A 26 -7.29 11.61 -10.25
N VAL A 27 -6.69 10.76 -9.41
CA VAL A 27 -7.41 9.99 -8.39
C VAL A 27 -7.97 10.90 -7.28
N ALA A 28 -7.21 11.91 -6.84
CA ALA A 28 -7.64 12.86 -5.83
C ALA A 28 -8.85 13.68 -6.28
N GLN A 29 -8.89 14.11 -7.55
CA GLN A 29 -10.07 14.76 -8.13
C GLN A 29 -11.30 13.85 -8.05
N ARG A 30 -11.18 12.58 -8.45
CA ARG A 30 -12.29 11.61 -8.36
C ARG A 30 -12.77 11.42 -6.92
N ILE A 31 -11.85 11.38 -5.95
CA ILE A 31 -12.20 11.27 -4.52
C ILE A 31 -12.93 12.55 -4.07
N ALA A 32 -12.45 13.73 -4.46
CA ALA A 32 -13.12 14.99 -4.14
C ALA A 32 -14.55 15.04 -4.71
N ASP A 33 -14.73 14.59 -5.95
CA ASP A 33 -16.04 14.52 -6.61
C ASP A 33 -16.98 13.54 -5.89
N ASP A 34 -16.51 12.32 -5.61
CA ASP A 34 -17.30 11.26 -4.98
C ASP A 34 -17.72 11.60 -3.54
N TYR A 35 -16.89 12.34 -2.80
CA TYR A 35 -17.15 12.74 -1.41
C TYR A 35 -17.70 14.16 -1.27
N SER A 36 -17.96 14.86 -2.37
CA SER A 36 -18.49 16.24 -2.38
C SER A 36 -19.83 16.36 -1.65
N ASN A 37 -20.67 15.31 -1.73
CA ASN A 37 -21.97 15.24 -1.06
C ASN A 37 -21.90 14.78 0.41
N CYS A 38 -20.72 14.50 0.94
CA CYS A 38 -20.54 14.00 2.31
C CYS A 38 -20.35 15.11 3.35
N ASN A 39 -20.30 16.39 2.93
CA ASN A 39 -20.06 17.55 3.81
C ASN A 39 -18.86 17.34 4.75
N LEU A 40 -17.74 16.89 4.16
CA LEU A 40 -16.51 16.67 4.92
C LEU A 40 -15.92 18.00 5.39
N LYS A 41 -15.54 18.09 6.66
CA LYS A 41 -15.03 19.33 7.28
C LYS A 41 -13.87 19.02 8.23
N PRO A 42 -12.80 19.85 8.27
CA PRO A 42 -11.75 19.70 9.26
C PRO A 42 -12.33 19.64 10.68
N LEU A 43 -11.76 18.79 11.54
CA LEU A 43 -12.17 18.52 12.93
C LEU A 43 -13.55 17.87 13.11
N GLU A 44 -14.60 18.39 12.47
CA GLU A 44 -15.99 17.94 12.64
C GLU A 44 -16.26 16.59 11.97
N ASN A 45 -15.94 16.50 10.68
CA ASN A 45 -16.24 15.31 9.86
C ASN A 45 -15.18 15.11 8.76
N PRO A 46 -13.89 14.95 9.09
CA PRO A 46 -12.87 14.68 8.07
C PRO A 46 -13.05 13.26 7.51
N LEU A 47 -12.57 13.03 6.29
CA LEU A 47 -12.38 11.68 5.75
C LEU A 47 -11.31 10.98 6.58
N VAL A 48 -11.65 9.83 7.17
CA VAL A 48 -10.70 9.04 7.95
C VAL A 48 -9.86 8.21 7.00
N VAL A 49 -8.59 8.58 6.84
CA VAL A 49 -7.59 7.83 6.10
C VAL A 49 -6.95 6.80 7.02
N VAL A 50 -7.14 5.52 6.74
CA VAL A 50 -6.48 4.44 7.47
C VAL A 50 -5.34 3.90 6.63
N SER A 51 -4.10 4.23 7.00
CA SER A 51 -2.90 3.81 6.29
C SER A 51 -2.39 2.46 6.81
N VAL A 52 -2.30 1.47 5.92
CA VAL A 52 -1.83 0.12 6.27
C VAL A 52 -0.30 0.08 6.23
N LEU A 53 0.33 0.06 7.41
CA LEU A 53 1.77 0.01 7.58
C LEU A 53 2.37 -1.38 7.29
N ARG A 54 3.63 -1.47 6.85
CA ARG A 54 4.62 -0.36 6.81
C ARG A 54 4.65 0.43 5.51
N GLY A 55 4.58 -0.20 4.35
CA GLY A 55 5.01 0.43 3.09
C GLY A 55 4.12 1.58 2.61
N SER A 56 2.85 1.64 3.03
CA SER A 56 1.91 2.70 2.64
C SER A 56 2.26 4.11 3.16
N PHE A 57 3.25 4.28 4.04
CA PHE A 57 3.53 5.58 4.64
C PHE A 57 3.98 6.65 3.62
N VAL A 58 4.78 6.27 2.61
CA VAL A 58 5.23 7.18 1.53
C VAL A 58 4.01 7.64 0.73
N PHE A 59 3.26 6.66 0.22
CA PHE A 59 2.03 6.92 -0.53
C PHE A 59 1.03 7.77 0.26
N THR A 60 0.81 7.44 1.53
CA THR A 60 -0.13 8.16 2.40
C THR A 60 0.31 9.62 2.57
N ALA A 61 1.59 9.86 2.82
CA ALA A 61 2.10 11.22 3.01
C ALA A 61 1.89 12.09 1.77
N ASP A 62 2.15 11.57 0.57
CA ASP A 62 1.91 12.29 -0.68
C ASP A 62 0.40 12.45 -0.94
N MET A 63 -0.37 11.38 -0.79
CA MET A 63 -1.80 11.38 -1.12
C MET A 63 -2.62 12.33 -0.24
N VAL A 64 -2.37 12.43 1.07
CA VAL A 64 -3.13 13.35 1.93
C VAL A 64 -2.84 14.82 1.66
N ARG A 65 -1.62 15.15 1.21
CA ARG A 65 -1.29 16.51 0.75
C ARG A 65 -2.02 16.83 -0.54
N ILE A 66 -1.98 15.91 -1.51
CA ILE A 66 -2.72 16.07 -2.76
C ILE A 66 -4.22 16.18 -2.49
N LEU A 67 -4.82 15.35 -1.63
CA LEU A 67 -6.23 15.48 -1.23
C LEU A 67 -6.53 16.86 -0.62
N GLY A 68 -5.60 17.41 0.16
CA GLY A 68 -5.68 18.79 0.66
C GLY A 68 -5.76 19.83 -0.45
N ASP A 69 -4.98 19.68 -1.53
CA ASP A 69 -5.03 20.55 -2.71
C ASP A 69 -6.41 20.52 -3.40
N PHE A 70 -7.12 19.39 -3.33
CA PHE A 70 -8.49 19.22 -3.84
C PHE A 70 -9.57 19.51 -2.79
N GLY A 71 -9.21 20.08 -1.63
CA GLY A 71 -10.18 20.49 -0.61
C GLY A 71 -10.82 19.34 0.18
N VAL A 72 -10.20 18.15 0.20
CA VAL A 72 -10.69 17.00 0.98
C VAL A 72 -9.99 16.97 2.35
N PRO A 73 -10.69 17.32 3.45
CA PRO A 73 -10.09 17.30 4.78
C PRO A 73 -9.94 15.87 5.27
N THR A 74 -8.75 15.52 5.75
CA THR A 74 -8.44 14.16 6.20
C THR A 74 -8.00 14.13 7.67
N ARG A 75 -8.26 13.01 8.35
CA ARG A 75 -7.51 12.59 9.55
C ARG A 75 -6.79 11.29 9.21
N VAL A 76 -5.54 11.14 9.64
CA VAL A 76 -4.75 9.95 9.34
C VAL A 76 -4.65 9.07 10.57
N GLU A 77 -5.01 7.81 10.41
CA GLU A 77 -4.81 6.74 11.38
C GLU A 77 -3.86 5.71 10.74
N PHE A 78 -3.00 5.09 11.55
CA PHE A 78 -2.07 4.06 11.08
C PHE A 78 -2.44 2.72 11.70
N LEU A 79 -2.51 1.70 10.85
CA LEU A 79 -2.77 0.32 11.27
C LEU A 79 -1.62 -0.57 10.81
N ARG A 80 -1.15 -1.48 11.65
CA ARG A 80 -0.20 -2.53 11.24
C ARG A 80 -0.96 -3.81 10.99
N ALA A 81 -0.87 -4.31 9.76
CA ALA A 81 -1.32 -5.65 9.40
C ALA A 81 -0.09 -6.55 9.24
N SER A 82 -0.03 -7.62 10.02
CA SER A 82 1.07 -8.60 9.92
C SER A 82 0.53 -9.94 9.45
N SER A 83 1.10 -10.48 8.36
CA SER A 83 0.89 -11.87 7.99
C SER A 83 1.63 -12.78 8.96
N TYR A 84 0.96 -13.83 9.45
CA TYR A 84 1.66 -14.90 10.15
C TYR A 84 2.64 -15.59 9.17
N GLY A 85 3.91 -15.80 9.58
CA GLY A 85 4.94 -16.53 8.82
C GLY A 85 6.00 -15.63 8.14
N HIS A 86 7.28 -16.06 8.16
CA HIS A 86 8.43 -15.36 7.56
C HIS A 86 8.61 -15.61 6.05
N ASP A 87 7.70 -16.35 5.42
CA ASP A 87 7.81 -16.69 4.00
C ASP A 87 7.09 -15.64 3.13
N THR A 88 7.63 -15.41 1.94
CA THR A 88 7.08 -14.53 0.88
C THR A 88 5.70 -14.96 0.37
N LYS A 89 5.12 -16.04 0.95
CA LYS A 89 3.77 -16.51 0.69
C LYS A 89 2.87 -16.22 1.88
N SER A 90 1.90 -15.33 1.69
CA SER A 90 0.85 -15.04 2.66
C SER A 90 0.20 -16.33 3.20
N CYS A 91 0.33 -16.61 4.51
CA CYS A 91 -0.23 -17.82 5.15
C CYS A 91 -1.74 -17.76 5.38
N GLY A 92 -2.46 -16.86 4.71
CA GLY A 92 -3.92 -16.76 4.75
C GLY A 92 -4.51 -16.09 6.01
N ARG A 93 -3.74 -15.93 7.09
CA ARG A 93 -4.18 -15.27 8.32
C ARG A 93 -3.39 -13.98 8.55
N VAL A 94 -4.09 -12.85 8.59
CA VAL A 94 -3.54 -11.52 8.86
C VAL A 94 -4.02 -11.08 10.24
N ASP A 95 -3.09 -10.69 11.12
CA ASP A 95 -3.44 -10.09 12.40
C ASP A 95 -3.56 -8.57 12.20
N VAL A 96 -4.77 -8.04 12.44
CA VAL A 96 -5.10 -6.62 12.31
C VAL A 96 -5.21 -6.04 13.70
N LYS A 97 -4.12 -5.43 14.19
CA LYS A 97 -4.14 -4.70 15.46
C LYS A 97 -4.71 -3.31 15.25
N ALA A 98 -6.04 -3.21 15.37
CA ALA A 98 -6.76 -1.94 15.36
C ALA A 98 -6.78 -1.25 16.73
N ASP A 99 -6.12 -1.82 17.75
CA ASP A 99 -6.02 -1.23 19.07
C ASP A 99 -5.31 0.13 18.98
N GLY A 100 -6.06 1.20 19.23
CA GLY A 100 -5.59 2.59 19.11
C GLY A 100 -6.16 3.37 17.92
N LEU A 101 -6.94 2.74 17.04
CA LEU A 101 -7.68 3.46 16.01
C LEU A 101 -8.74 4.36 16.67
N CYS A 102 -8.92 5.56 16.13
CA CYS A 102 -10.03 6.42 16.55
C CYS A 102 -11.40 5.77 16.30
N ASP A 103 -12.44 6.25 16.98
CA ASP A 103 -13.81 5.85 16.65
C ASP A 103 -14.17 6.28 15.22
N ILE A 104 -14.47 5.27 14.39
CA ILE A 104 -14.86 5.44 12.98
C ILE A 104 -16.36 5.22 12.75
N ARG A 105 -17.16 4.97 13.80
CA ARG A 105 -18.60 4.78 13.69
C ARG A 105 -19.26 5.98 13.02
N GLY A 106 -20.04 5.73 11.98
CA GLY A 106 -20.73 6.78 11.22
C GLY A 106 -19.78 7.75 10.47
N LYS A 107 -18.47 7.46 10.39
CA LYS A 107 -17.51 8.25 9.62
C LYS A 107 -17.28 7.65 8.24
N HIS A 108 -16.88 8.49 7.28
CA HIS A 108 -16.37 8.03 6.00
C HIS A 108 -14.91 7.59 6.15
N VAL A 109 -14.61 6.37 5.72
CA VAL A 109 -13.27 5.76 5.84
C VAL A 109 -12.72 5.43 4.46
N LEU A 110 -11.46 5.79 4.23
CA LEU A 110 -10.67 5.43 3.05
C LEU A 110 -9.42 4.69 3.52
N VAL A 111 -9.33 3.40 3.22
CA VAL A 111 -8.14 2.58 3.54
C VAL A 111 -7.11 2.77 2.43
N LEU A 112 -5.89 3.17 2.81
CA LEU A 112 -4.77 3.35 1.90
C LEU A 112 -3.78 2.19 2.05
N GLU A 113 -3.48 1.53 0.93
CA GLU A 113 -2.46 0.48 0.84
C GLU A 113 -1.48 0.78 -0.31
N ASP A 114 -0.23 0.42 -0.14
CA ASP A 114 0.82 0.59 -1.15
C ASP A 114 0.64 -0.35 -2.34
N ILE A 115 0.31 -1.62 -2.10
CA ILE A 115 0.12 -2.61 -3.14
C ILE A 115 -1.00 -3.60 -2.85
N LEU A 116 -1.88 -3.77 -3.83
CA LEU A 116 -2.93 -4.80 -3.83
C LEU A 116 -2.54 -5.97 -4.73
N ASP A 117 -2.12 -7.08 -4.12
CA ASP A 117 -1.73 -8.30 -4.84
C ASP A 117 -2.78 -9.42 -4.63
N THR A 118 -2.61 -10.20 -3.56
CA THR A 118 -3.49 -11.34 -3.25
C THR A 118 -4.87 -10.93 -2.71
N ALA A 119 -4.99 -9.68 -2.27
CA ALA A 119 -6.13 -9.07 -1.59
C ALA A 119 -6.49 -9.61 -0.18
N LEU A 120 -5.72 -10.57 0.36
CA LEU A 120 -5.99 -11.13 1.69
C LEU A 120 -5.88 -10.08 2.81
N THR A 121 -4.87 -9.21 2.74
CA THR A 121 -4.65 -8.13 3.72
C THR A 121 -5.79 -7.12 3.73
N LEU A 122 -6.07 -6.47 2.59
CA LEU A 122 -7.17 -5.51 2.51
C LEU A 122 -8.52 -6.12 2.86
N ARG A 123 -8.77 -7.40 2.51
CA ARG A 123 -10.01 -8.06 2.90
C ARG A 123 -10.17 -8.12 4.41
N GLU A 124 -9.16 -8.62 5.12
CA GLU A 124 -9.20 -8.69 6.59
C GLU A 124 -9.30 -7.30 7.23
N VAL A 125 -8.54 -6.32 6.72
CA VAL A 125 -8.58 -4.94 7.22
C VAL A 125 -9.98 -4.34 7.04
N VAL A 126 -10.55 -4.43 5.84
CA VAL A 126 -11.90 -3.90 5.54
C VAL A 126 -12.96 -4.61 6.38
N ASP A 127 -12.92 -5.94 6.48
CA ASP A 127 -13.91 -6.70 7.25
C ASP A 127 -13.78 -6.44 8.76
N SER A 128 -12.57 -6.18 9.26
CA SER A 128 -12.34 -5.74 10.64
C SER A 128 -12.93 -4.35 10.90
N LEU A 129 -12.61 -3.36 10.06
CA LEU A 129 -13.09 -1.98 10.21
C LEU A 129 -14.62 -1.86 10.04
N LYS A 130 -15.24 -2.72 9.21
CA LYS A 130 -16.70 -2.77 9.05
C LYS A 130 -17.44 -3.07 10.35
N LYS A 131 -16.84 -3.80 11.29
CA LYS A 131 -17.44 -4.11 12.60
C LYS A 131 -17.66 -2.86 13.46
N SER A 132 -16.92 -1.78 13.19
CA SER A 132 -17.10 -0.48 13.84
C SER A 132 -18.17 0.39 13.17
N GLU A 133 -18.84 -0.11 12.13
CA GLU A 133 -19.99 0.52 11.45
C GLU A 133 -19.70 1.95 10.93
N PRO A 134 -18.70 2.12 10.05
CA PRO A 134 -18.47 3.39 9.36
C PRO A 134 -19.63 3.74 8.43
N ALA A 135 -19.85 5.03 8.14
CA ALA A 135 -20.86 5.48 7.18
C ALA A 135 -20.57 4.98 5.76
N SER A 136 -19.29 4.88 5.41
CA SER A 136 -18.82 4.18 4.22
C SER A 136 -17.38 3.72 4.43
N ILE A 137 -16.99 2.62 3.80
CA ILE A 137 -15.60 2.21 3.69
C ILE A 137 -15.25 1.96 2.23
N LYS A 138 -14.20 2.61 1.74
CA LYS A 138 -13.61 2.41 0.42
C LYS A 138 -12.11 2.17 0.55
N THR A 139 -11.48 1.73 -0.54
CA THR A 139 -10.05 1.46 -0.60
C THR A 139 -9.39 2.23 -1.74
N LEU A 140 -8.19 2.73 -1.47
CA LEU A 140 -7.31 3.40 -2.42
C LEU A 140 -5.94 2.71 -2.38
N VAL A 141 -5.48 2.26 -3.54
CA VAL A 141 -4.18 1.56 -3.65
C VAL A 141 -3.26 2.28 -4.62
N ALA A 142 -1.98 2.41 -4.25
CA ALA A 142 -0.99 3.02 -5.14
C ALA A 142 -0.71 2.10 -6.33
N ILE A 143 -0.48 0.81 -6.07
CA ILE A 143 -0.21 -0.19 -7.09
C ILE A 143 -1.23 -1.32 -6.97
N ASP A 144 -1.85 -1.70 -8.08
CA ASP A 144 -2.64 -2.91 -8.17
C ASP A 144 -1.95 -3.96 -9.06
N LYS A 145 -1.99 -5.22 -8.65
CA LYS A 145 -1.61 -6.40 -9.42
C LYS A 145 -2.85 -7.26 -9.65
N PRO A 146 -3.72 -6.94 -10.64
CA PRO A 146 -4.99 -7.62 -10.83
C PRO A 146 -4.85 -9.13 -11.05
N GLY A 147 -3.73 -9.57 -11.65
CA GLY A 147 -3.41 -10.98 -11.88
C GLY A 147 -2.97 -11.76 -10.64
N GLY A 148 -2.82 -11.12 -9.47
CA GLY A 148 -2.30 -11.72 -8.25
C GLY A 148 -3.35 -12.23 -7.26
N ARG A 149 -4.64 -11.98 -7.53
CA ARG A 149 -5.75 -12.24 -6.61
C ARG A 149 -5.82 -13.70 -6.16
N LYS A 150 -5.93 -13.91 -4.84
CA LYS A 150 -6.34 -15.20 -4.25
C LYS A 150 -7.82 -15.22 -3.87
N ILE A 151 -8.43 -14.06 -3.74
CA ILE A 151 -9.84 -13.84 -3.45
C ILE A 151 -10.37 -12.68 -4.30
N PRO A 152 -11.68 -12.65 -4.63
CA PRO A 152 -12.28 -11.51 -5.32
C PRO A 152 -12.17 -10.22 -4.48
N PHE A 153 -11.54 -9.20 -5.05
CA PHE A 153 -11.41 -7.88 -4.44
C PHE A 153 -11.13 -6.84 -5.53
N THR A 154 -11.87 -5.74 -5.51
CA THR A 154 -11.66 -4.58 -6.37
C THR A 154 -11.50 -3.35 -5.49
N ALA A 155 -10.41 -2.60 -5.66
CA ALA A 155 -10.25 -1.31 -5.01
C ALA A 155 -11.04 -0.23 -5.77
N GLU A 156 -11.72 0.66 -5.04
CA GLU A 156 -12.51 1.75 -5.63
C GLU A 156 -11.63 2.79 -6.35
N TYR A 157 -10.42 2.96 -5.85
CA TYR A 157 -9.43 3.86 -6.41
C TYR A 157 -8.08 3.13 -6.58
N VAL A 158 -7.52 3.21 -7.78
CA VAL A 158 -6.22 2.64 -8.13
C VAL A 158 -5.42 3.74 -8.81
N VAL A 159 -4.19 3.97 -8.37
CA VAL A 159 -3.29 4.95 -9.00
C VAL A 159 -2.64 4.34 -10.25
N ALA A 160 -2.15 3.11 -10.17
CA ALA A 160 -1.57 2.40 -11.30
C ALA A 160 -1.67 0.87 -11.20
N ASP A 161 -1.78 0.21 -12.35
CA ASP A 161 -1.71 -1.25 -12.48
C ASP A 161 -0.29 -1.69 -12.87
N VAL A 162 0.15 -2.84 -12.36
CA VAL A 162 1.39 -3.52 -12.78
C VAL A 162 1.13 -5.00 -13.08
N PRO A 163 1.92 -5.64 -13.97
CA PRO A 163 1.86 -7.08 -14.17
C PRO A 163 2.31 -7.86 -12.93
N ASN A 164 2.23 -9.20 -12.99
CA ASN A 164 2.71 -10.09 -11.92
C ASN A 164 4.25 -10.14 -11.85
N VAL A 165 4.86 -9.02 -11.50
CA VAL A 165 6.31 -8.83 -11.29
C VAL A 165 6.57 -8.40 -9.86
N PHE A 166 7.82 -8.55 -9.41
CA PHE A 166 8.25 -8.11 -8.09
C PHE A 166 8.77 -6.67 -8.17
N VAL A 167 8.08 -5.75 -7.51
CA VAL A 167 8.36 -4.32 -7.53
C VAL A 167 8.88 -3.82 -6.19
N VAL A 168 9.74 -2.81 -6.23
CA VAL A 168 10.22 -2.06 -5.06
C VAL A 168 10.15 -0.57 -5.33
N GLY A 169 10.37 0.24 -4.29
CA GLY A 169 10.29 1.70 -4.37
C GLY A 169 8.92 2.24 -4.02
N TYR A 170 8.88 3.56 -3.78
CA TYR A 170 7.70 4.29 -3.36
C TYR A 170 7.01 3.70 -2.12
N GLY A 171 7.81 3.27 -1.15
CA GLY A 171 7.35 2.60 0.08
C GLY A 171 7.43 1.07 0.04
N LEU A 172 7.42 0.46 -1.15
CA LEU A 172 7.54 -0.99 -1.36
C LEU A 172 8.97 -1.46 -1.14
N ASP A 173 9.15 -2.68 -0.63
CA ASP A 173 10.47 -3.18 -0.24
C ASP A 173 10.84 -4.55 -0.79
N TYR A 174 12.14 -4.81 -0.70
CA TYR A 174 12.70 -6.14 -0.59
C TYR A 174 13.54 -6.22 0.68
N ASP A 175 13.17 -7.12 1.59
CA ASP A 175 13.83 -7.32 2.89
C ASP A 175 14.12 -5.99 3.60
N GLN A 176 13.09 -5.17 3.76
CA GLN A 176 13.11 -3.86 4.40
C GLN A 176 13.94 -2.77 3.69
N SER A 177 14.52 -3.06 2.52
CA SER A 177 15.31 -2.12 1.72
C SER A 177 14.52 -1.55 0.54
N TYR A 178 15.02 -0.47 -0.08
CA TYR A 178 14.51 0.17 -1.30
C TYR A 178 13.19 0.94 -1.16
N ARG A 179 12.61 1.06 0.05
CA ARG A 179 11.36 1.82 0.27
C ARG A 179 11.49 3.29 -0.13
N GLU A 180 12.69 3.83 -0.03
CA GLU A 180 13.06 5.22 -0.28
C GLU A 180 13.29 5.56 -1.76
N VAL A 181 13.31 4.56 -2.65
CA VAL A 181 13.43 4.81 -4.10
C VAL A 181 12.19 5.58 -4.55
N ARG A 182 12.38 6.69 -5.28
CA ARG A 182 11.29 7.59 -5.68
C ARG A 182 10.36 7.00 -6.74
N ASP A 183 10.90 6.12 -7.57
CA ASP A 183 10.19 5.48 -8.67
C ASP A 183 9.73 4.07 -8.25
N VAL A 184 8.68 3.54 -8.88
CA VAL A 184 8.32 2.11 -8.77
C VAL A 184 9.07 1.34 -9.84
N VAL A 185 9.85 0.34 -9.43
CA VAL A 185 10.80 -0.36 -10.31
C VAL A 185 10.72 -1.88 -10.13
N ILE A 186 11.00 -2.63 -11.19
CA ILE A 186 11.13 -4.10 -11.12
C ILE A 186 12.50 -4.45 -10.56
N LEU A 187 12.53 -5.18 -9.44
CA LEU A 187 13.77 -5.65 -8.83
C LEU A 187 14.43 -6.72 -9.71
N LYS A 188 15.76 -6.62 -9.94
CA LYS A 188 16.49 -7.63 -10.69
C LYS A 188 16.40 -8.99 -10.01
N PRO A 189 16.12 -10.08 -10.76
CA PRO A 189 16.17 -11.44 -10.23
C PRO A 189 17.46 -11.79 -9.50
N SER A 190 18.59 -11.34 -10.04
CA SER A 190 19.91 -11.55 -9.43
C SER A 190 20.01 -11.02 -8.00
N VAL A 191 19.29 -9.95 -7.65
CA VAL A 191 19.31 -9.36 -6.30
C VAL A 191 18.63 -10.31 -5.32
N TYR A 192 17.39 -10.70 -5.57
CA TYR A 192 16.65 -11.54 -4.63
C TYR A 192 17.06 -13.01 -4.64
N GLU A 193 17.65 -13.51 -5.73
CA GLU A 193 18.27 -14.84 -5.78
C GLU A 193 19.57 -14.89 -4.96
N THR A 194 20.41 -13.87 -5.07
CA THR A 194 21.69 -13.80 -4.34
C THR A 194 21.42 -13.57 -2.85
N TRP A 195 20.59 -12.59 -2.52
CA TRP A 195 20.26 -12.27 -1.15
C TRP A 195 19.41 -13.35 -0.49
N GLY A 196 18.50 -13.99 -1.21
CA GLY A 196 17.74 -15.14 -0.73
C GLY A 196 18.63 -16.29 -0.28
N LYS A 197 19.69 -16.62 -1.04
CA LYS A 197 20.69 -17.64 -0.63
C LYS A 197 21.44 -17.23 0.64
N GLU A 198 21.79 -15.96 0.78
CA GLU A 198 22.46 -15.45 1.98
C GLU A 198 21.53 -15.48 3.20
N LEU A 199 20.25 -15.15 3.05
CA LEU A 199 19.26 -15.26 4.13
C LEU A 199 19.11 -16.71 4.60
N GLU A 200 19.03 -17.67 3.69
CA GLU A 200 18.99 -19.09 4.05
C GLU A 200 20.27 -19.54 4.76
N ARG A 201 21.44 -19.07 4.31
CA ARG A 201 22.72 -19.32 5.00
C ARG A 201 22.71 -18.77 6.44
N ARG A 202 22.18 -17.56 6.64
CA ARG A 202 22.06 -16.93 7.96
C ARG A 202 21.09 -17.68 8.87
N LYS A 203 19.91 -18.06 8.37
CA LYS A 203 18.94 -18.87 9.13
C LYS A 203 19.54 -20.21 9.57
N ALA A 204 20.25 -20.89 8.67
CA ALA A 204 20.94 -22.15 9.00
C ALA A 204 22.02 -21.96 10.08
N ALA A 205 22.80 -20.88 9.99
CA ALA A 205 23.83 -20.57 10.99
C ALA A 205 23.25 -20.23 12.37
N VAL A 206 22.11 -19.55 12.43
CA VAL A 206 21.40 -19.29 13.70
C VAL A 206 20.86 -20.59 14.28
N LYS A 207 20.23 -21.44 13.45
CA LYS A 207 19.69 -22.73 13.90
C LYS A 207 20.78 -23.69 14.41
N ALA A 208 21.98 -23.66 13.82
CA ALA A 208 23.11 -24.47 14.28
C ALA A 208 23.73 -24.00 15.62
N LYS A 209 23.38 -22.79 16.09
CA LYS A 209 23.84 -22.23 17.37
C LYS A 209 22.84 -22.42 18.52
N LEU A 210 21.63 -22.91 18.23
CA LEU A 210 20.59 -23.25 19.20
C LEU A 210 20.62 -24.74 19.50
#